data_AF-A0AAV8R6I0-F1
#
_entry.id   AF-A0AAV8R6I0-F1
#
_cell.length_a   1.000
_cell.length_b   1.000
_cell.length_c   1.000
_cell.angle_alpha   90.00
_cell.angle_beta   90.00
_cell.angle_gamma   90.00
#
_symmetry.space_group_name_H-M   'P 1'
#
loop_
_entity.id
_entity.type
_entity.pdbx_description
1 polymer ?
#
loop_
_entity_poly.entity_id
_entity_poly.type
_entity_poly.pdbx_seq_one_letter_code
_entity_poly.pdbx_strand_id
1 'polypeptide(L)'
;MKAKAEAPLLEAAASAGGRSCGRTTVAQTLGNIVVSIVGTGVLGLPYAFRVAGWLAGSLGVAAAGVSTYYCMLLIVQCRKRLEEEEEEEEEEEDEEEKANELLHLQTYGDLGGKAFGSIGRYMTELLILAAQTGGSIAYLVFIVLLLICATFLQWPLSSKRTFKSLTIPGKGVLLMGLGDYHLQEEWQSYGNETKDIITLNLPNNWSAIAVKAGLCIALAFTFPIMMHPINEIIETRLKSSRWFQKLSHTFLCAEWLGLHGSRILVLVVLSMLASFVPGFGNFVSFVGSTVCALLSFVLPAMFHLTILGSEMRFWQRILDYCIILVGLAFAGYGTLNTISGYSSN
;
A
#
# COMPACT_ATOMS: atom_id res chain seq x y z
N MET A 1 61.45 -27.82 17.16
CA MET A 1 61.81 -26.38 17.02
C MET A 1 60.75 -25.76 16.12
N LYS A 2 59.72 -25.08 16.64
CA LYS A 2 59.68 -23.68 17.11
C LYS A 2 59.78 -22.65 15.96
N ALA A 3 58.62 -22.18 15.49
CA ALA A 3 58.27 -20.82 15.04
C ALA A 3 56.80 -20.90 14.56
N LYS A 4 55.77 -20.55 15.35
CA LYS A 4 55.30 -19.23 15.86
C LYS A 4 54.82 -18.30 14.74
N ALA A 5 53.48 -18.11 14.73
CA ALA A 5 52.64 -16.95 14.40
C ALA A 5 53.21 -15.87 13.45
N GLU A 6 52.46 -15.32 12.51
CA GLU A 6 51.27 -14.50 12.74
C GLU A 6 50.37 -14.48 11.49
N ALA A 7 49.06 -14.60 11.66
CA ALA A 7 48.06 -14.34 10.64
C ALA A 7 47.61 -12.86 10.79
N PRO A 8 47.92 -11.94 9.85
CA PRO A 8 47.55 -10.53 9.97
C PRO A 8 46.15 -10.21 9.39
N LEU A 9 45.31 -11.21 9.10
CA LEU A 9 44.11 -10.99 8.26
C LEU A 9 42.76 -11.00 9.00
N LEU A 10 42.74 -11.21 10.32
CA LEU A 10 41.51 -11.07 11.12
C LEU A 10 41.30 -9.66 11.69
N GLU A 11 42.32 -8.80 11.71
CA GLU A 11 42.22 -7.43 12.23
C GLU A 11 41.95 -6.37 11.13
N ALA A 12 42.15 -6.73 9.85
CA ALA A 12 41.76 -5.93 8.69
C ALA A 12 40.25 -6.03 8.39
N ALA A 13 39.59 -7.15 8.73
CA ALA A 13 38.14 -7.27 8.64
C ALA A 13 37.42 -6.53 9.80
N ALA A 14 38.08 -6.38 10.95
CA ALA A 14 37.57 -5.60 12.08
C ALA A 14 37.74 -4.07 11.91
N SER A 15 38.51 -3.60 10.92
CA SER A 15 38.79 -2.17 10.69
C SER A 15 38.32 -1.62 9.33
N ALA A 16 37.71 -2.44 8.47
CA ALA A 16 37.10 -2.01 7.19
C ALA A 16 35.56 -2.02 7.20
N GLY A 17 34.94 -1.96 8.39
CA GLY A 17 33.52 -1.71 8.61
C GLY A 17 33.18 -0.24 8.88
N GLY A 18 34.08 0.69 8.54
CA GLY A 18 33.80 2.13 8.49
C GLY A 18 32.88 2.48 7.32
N ARG A 19 31.72 1.82 7.20
CA ARG A 19 30.60 2.40 6.48
C ARG A 19 29.91 3.32 7.45
N SER A 20 29.78 4.58 7.04
CA SER A 20 28.87 5.55 7.61
C SER A 20 27.49 4.90 7.81
N CYS A 21 27.28 4.33 8.99
CA CYS A 21 25.98 3.96 9.51
C CYS A 21 25.26 5.31 9.70
N GLY A 22 24.59 5.76 8.65
CA GLY A 22 23.60 6.82 8.74
C GLY A 22 22.54 6.30 9.68
N ARG A 23 22.74 6.53 10.98
CA ARG A 23 21.79 6.16 12.02
C ARG A 23 20.56 6.99 11.76
N THR A 24 19.60 6.43 11.04
CA THR A 24 18.27 7.03 10.86
C THR A 24 17.77 7.32 12.26
N THR A 25 17.70 8.59 12.61
CA THR A 25 17.25 8.99 13.94
C THR A 25 15.85 8.43 14.15
N VAL A 26 15.47 8.10 15.38
CA VAL A 26 14.10 7.62 15.66
C VAL A 26 13.05 8.58 15.08
N ALA A 27 13.34 9.89 15.09
CA ALA A 27 12.52 10.91 14.44
C ALA A 27 12.45 10.78 12.90
N GLN A 28 13.56 10.50 12.22
CA GLN A 28 13.57 10.24 10.77
C GLN A 28 12.87 8.92 10.42
N THR A 29 13.09 7.86 11.21
CA THR A 29 12.40 6.58 11.01
C THR A 29 10.89 6.75 11.19
N LEU A 30 10.46 7.42 12.25
CA LEU A 30 9.05 7.74 12.47
C LEU A 30 8.49 8.64 11.35
N GLY A 31 9.25 9.66 10.92
CA GLY A 31 8.85 10.53 9.82
C GLY A 31 8.64 9.77 8.51
N ASN A 32 9.56 8.86 8.18
CA ASN A 32 9.45 8.02 6.99
C ASN A 32 8.27 7.06 7.07
N ILE A 33 8.03 6.46 8.24
CA ILE A 33 6.87 5.59 8.47
C ILE A 33 5.57 6.39 8.30
N VAL A 34 5.47 7.58 8.91
CA VAL A 34 4.27 8.44 8.78
C VAL A 34 4.04 8.84 7.33
N VAL A 35 5.07 9.28 6.60
CA VAL A 35 4.96 9.63 5.18
C VAL A 35 4.53 8.43 4.33
N SER A 36 4.98 7.21 4.68
CA SER A 36 4.57 5.98 3.98
C SER A 36 3.12 5.58 4.25
N ILE A 37 2.57 5.88 5.43
CA ILE A 37 1.20 5.51 5.84
C ILE A 37 0.18 6.57 5.43
N VAL A 38 0.55 7.86 5.51
CA VAL A 38 -0.29 9.01 5.14
C VAL A 38 -0.34 9.13 3.62
N GLY A 39 -1.01 8.18 2.98
CA GLY A 39 -1.27 8.16 1.54
C GLY A 39 -2.57 8.90 1.17
N THR A 40 -3.02 8.68 -0.07
CA THR A 40 -4.28 9.24 -0.61
C THR A 40 -5.53 8.86 0.18
N GLY A 41 -5.50 7.76 0.94
CA GLY A 41 -6.62 7.33 1.79
C GLY A 41 -7.04 8.37 2.83
N VAL A 42 -6.11 9.21 3.30
CA VAL A 42 -6.41 10.28 4.26
C VAL A 42 -7.28 11.38 3.64
N LEU A 43 -7.27 11.53 2.31
CA LEU A 43 -8.10 12.53 1.61
C LEU A 43 -9.60 12.18 1.61
N GLY A 44 -9.96 10.91 1.85
CA GLY A 44 -11.35 10.46 2.01
C GLY A 44 -11.81 10.37 3.47
N LEU A 45 -10.89 10.50 4.43
CA LEU A 45 -11.16 10.31 5.85
C LEU A 45 -12.13 11.36 6.43
N PRO A 46 -12.04 12.66 6.10
CA PRO A 46 -13.01 13.65 6.59
C PRO A 46 -14.44 13.36 6.12
N TYR A 47 -14.60 12.89 4.88
CA TYR A 47 -15.89 12.46 4.36
C TYR A 47 -16.42 11.22 5.12
N ALA A 48 -15.55 10.24 5.39
CA ALA A 48 -15.93 9.08 6.21
C ALA A 48 -16.39 9.48 7.63
N PHE A 49 -15.71 10.44 8.26
CA PHE A 49 -16.10 10.97 9.59
C PHE A 49 -17.42 11.75 9.55
N ARG A 50 -17.71 12.44 8.44
CA ARG A 50 -19.01 13.09 8.23
C ARG A 50 -20.14 12.07 8.15
N VAL A 51 -19.93 10.95 7.45
CA VAL A 51 -20.97 9.91 7.27
C VAL A 51 -21.12 9.03 8.52
N ALA A 52 -20.02 8.65 9.17
CA ALA A 52 -20.02 7.79 10.35
C ALA A 52 -20.29 8.54 11.67
N GLY A 53 -20.02 9.85 11.70
CA GLY A 53 -19.97 10.65 12.92
C GLY A 53 -18.59 10.62 13.57
N TRP A 54 -18.23 11.69 14.29
CA TRP A 54 -16.89 11.87 14.86
C TRP A 54 -16.54 10.78 15.89
N LEU A 55 -17.48 10.42 16.78
CA LEU A 55 -17.22 9.46 17.85
C LEU A 55 -17.03 8.03 17.29
N ALA A 56 -17.94 7.59 16.41
CA ALA A 56 -17.85 6.28 15.79
C ALA A 56 -16.67 6.18 14.81
N GLY A 57 -16.38 7.25 14.08
CA GLY A 57 -15.19 7.36 13.22
C GLY A 57 -13.89 7.24 14.00
N SER A 58 -13.74 8.01 15.09
CA SER A 58 -12.56 7.94 15.97
C SER A 58 -12.38 6.56 16.61
N LEU A 59 -13.46 5.96 17.13
CA LEU A 59 -13.40 4.63 17.71
C LEU A 59 -13.05 3.56 16.66
N GLY A 60 -13.63 3.65 15.46
CA GLY A 60 -13.35 2.74 14.35
C GLY A 60 -11.90 2.80 13.88
N VAL A 61 -11.34 4.01 13.71
CA VAL A 61 -9.92 4.19 13.35
C VAL A 61 -9.00 3.66 14.45
N ALA A 62 -9.31 3.91 15.72
CA ALA A 62 -8.53 3.39 16.84
C ALA A 62 -8.54 1.85 16.89
N ALA A 63 -9.72 1.24 16.74
CA ALA A 63 -9.87 -0.21 16.71
C ALA A 63 -9.10 -0.83 15.53
N ALA A 64 -9.27 -0.30 14.32
CA ALA A 64 -8.55 -0.76 13.14
C ALA A 64 -7.03 -0.61 13.31
N GLY A 65 -6.55 0.47 13.93
CA GLY A 65 -5.14 0.71 14.23
C GLY A 65 -4.56 -0.33 15.19
N VAL A 66 -5.25 -0.60 16.31
CA VAL A 66 -4.84 -1.63 17.28
C VAL A 66 -4.85 -3.02 16.65
N SER A 67 -5.90 -3.36 15.90
CA SER A 67 -5.98 -4.65 15.19
C SER A 67 -4.87 -4.81 14.17
N THR A 68 -4.59 -3.79 13.35
CA THR A 68 -3.51 -3.83 12.34
C THR A 68 -2.15 -3.98 13.01
N TYR A 69 -1.91 -3.27 14.11
CA TYR A 69 -0.68 -3.41 14.87
C TYR A 69 -0.51 -4.83 15.41
N TYR A 70 -1.56 -5.43 15.97
CA TYR A 70 -1.52 -6.82 16.41
C TYR A 70 -1.24 -7.79 15.25
N CYS A 71 -1.92 -7.65 14.11
CA CYS A 71 -1.64 -8.46 12.92
C CYS A 71 -0.21 -8.31 12.40
N MET A 72 0.36 -7.10 12.48
CA MET A 72 1.77 -6.87 12.16
C MET A 72 2.69 -7.66 13.10
N LEU A 73 2.38 -7.73 14.40
CA LEU A 73 3.15 -8.53 15.35
C LEU A 73 3.05 -10.03 15.05
N LEU A 74 1.88 -10.54 14.64
CA LEU A 74 1.70 -11.94 14.25
C LEU A 74 2.64 -12.32 13.10
N ILE A 75 2.71 -11.51 12.04
CA ILE A 75 3.59 -11.79 10.89
C ILE A 75 5.05 -11.80 11.32
N VAL A 76 5.46 -10.86 12.18
CA VAL A 76 6.83 -10.82 12.70
C VAL A 76 7.16 -12.08 13.51
N GLN A 77 6.22 -12.60 14.29
CA GLN A 77 6.39 -13.84 15.03
C GLN A 77 6.48 -15.05 14.09
N CYS A 78 5.61 -15.14 13.08
CA CYS A 78 5.68 -16.19 12.07
C CYS A 78 7.03 -16.18 11.33
N ARG A 79 7.52 -14.99 10.95
CA ARG A 79 8.80 -14.85 10.25
C ARG A 79 9.95 -15.31 11.13
N LYS A 80 10.01 -14.88 12.38
CA LYS A 80 11.07 -15.30 13.31
C LYS A 80 11.10 -16.80 13.51
N ARG A 81 9.92 -17.43 13.66
CA ARG A 81 9.84 -18.89 13.84
C ARG A 81 10.32 -19.64 12.61
N LEU A 82 9.98 -19.15 11.41
CA LEU A 82 10.46 -19.74 10.15
C LEU A 82 11.96 -19.54 9.95
N GLU A 83 12.50 -18.37 10.32
CA GLU A 83 13.94 -18.13 10.31
C GLU A 83 14.67 -19.10 11.26
N GLU A 84 14.12 -19.35 12.45
CA GLU A 84 14.65 -20.34 13.40
C GLU A 84 14.58 -21.79 12.86
N GLU A 85 13.48 -22.19 12.21
CA GLU A 85 13.34 -23.51 11.59
C GLU A 85 14.32 -23.71 10.42
N GLU A 86 14.54 -22.68 9.61
CA GLU A 86 15.51 -22.75 8.50
C GLU A 86 16.96 -22.79 9.01
N GLU A 87 17.29 -22.06 10.07
CA GLU A 87 18.62 -22.17 10.72
C GLU A 87 18.86 -23.58 11.28
N GLU A 88 17.84 -24.24 11.84
CA GLU A 88 17.94 -25.63 12.32
C GLU A 88 18.11 -26.64 11.16
N GLU A 89 17.38 -26.47 10.06
CA GLU A 89 17.52 -27.31 8.85
C GLU A 89 18.89 -27.11 8.16
N GLU A 90 19.43 -25.88 8.16
CA GLU A 90 20.74 -25.55 7.58
C GLU A 90 21.93 -26.12 8.36
N GLU A 91 21.78 -26.43 9.64
CA GLU A 91 22.83 -27.12 10.42
C GLU A 91 22.90 -28.63 10.09
N GLU A 92 21.85 -29.19 9.48
CA GLU A 92 21.77 -30.60 9.10
C GLU A 92 22.15 -30.89 7.63
N GLU A 93 22.08 -29.89 6.73
CA GLU A 93 22.37 -30.06 5.28
C GLU A 93 23.73 -29.45 4.82
N ASP A 94 24.39 -30.14 3.87
CA ASP A 94 25.72 -29.79 3.32
C ASP A 94 25.72 -28.39 2.63
N GLU A 95 26.83 -27.64 2.76
CA GLU A 95 26.98 -26.22 2.37
C GLU A 95 26.70 -25.85 0.90
N GLU A 96 26.60 -26.82 -0.02
CA GLU A 96 26.62 -26.57 -1.48
C GLU A 96 25.26 -26.15 -2.09
N GLU A 97 24.13 -26.39 -1.41
CA GLU A 97 22.77 -26.02 -1.90
C GLU A 97 22.24 -24.70 -1.29
N LYS A 98 22.94 -24.13 -0.30
CA LYS A 98 22.55 -22.95 0.52
C LYS A 98 22.37 -21.64 -0.23
N ALA A 99 23.05 -21.42 -1.36
CA ALA A 99 23.11 -20.09 -1.97
C ALA A 99 21.87 -19.70 -2.79
N ASN A 100 21.01 -20.67 -3.17
CA ASN A 100 19.87 -20.42 -4.03
C ASN A 100 18.53 -20.36 -3.27
N GLU A 101 18.48 -20.92 -2.06
CA GLU A 101 17.24 -21.08 -1.27
C GLU A 101 17.06 -20.01 -0.19
N LEU A 102 18.15 -19.47 0.38
CA LEU A 102 18.10 -18.32 1.31
C LEU A 102 17.56 -17.02 0.66
N LEU A 103 17.50 -16.99 -0.67
CA LEU A 103 16.92 -15.91 -1.47
C LEU A 103 15.39 -16.01 -1.59
N HIS A 104 14.77 -17.11 -1.15
CA HIS A 104 13.40 -17.47 -1.51
C HIS A 104 12.30 -17.12 -0.47
N LEU A 105 12.63 -16.67 0.75
CA LEU A 105 11.64 -16.27 1.77
C LEU A 105 11.42 -14.76 1.91
N GLN A 106 11.64 -13.97 0.86
CA GLN A 106 11.41 -12.53 0.97
C GLN A 106 9.95 -12.11 0.79
N THR A 107 9.15 -12.86 0.02
CA THR A 107 7.82 -12.39 -0.36
C THR A 107 6.72 -12.92 0.56
N TYR A 108 5.66 -12.13 0.71
CA TYR A 108 4.48 -12.52 1.49
C TYR A 108 3.75 -13.73 0.87
N GLY A 109 3.93 -13.98 -0.43
CA GLY A 109 3.43 -15.17 -1.12
C GLY A 109 4.12 -16.46 -0.66
N ASP A 110 5.43 -16.42 -0.42
CA ASP A 110 6.19 -17.58 0.04
C ASP A 110 5.81 -17.98 1.47
N LEU A 111 5.49 -17.00 2.33
CA LEU A 111 4.91 -17.24 3.66
C LEU A 111 3.60 -18.04 3.57
N GLY A 112 2.72 -17.68 2.63
CA GLY A 112 1.51 -18.47 2.35
C GLY A 112 1.79 -19.85 1.78
N GLY A 113 2.89 -20.00 1.05
CA GLY A 113 3.41 -21.27 0.54
C GLY A 113 3.83 -22.22 1.65
N LYS A 114 4.60 -21.75 2.64
CA LYS A 114 5.00 -22.54 3.81
C LYS A 114 3.78 -22.88 4.69
N ALA A 115 2.84 -21.94 4.87
CA ALA A 115 1.68 -22.15 5.75
C ALA A 115 0.60 -23.12 5.20
N PHE A 116 0.26 -23.03 3.91
CA PHE A 116 -0.83 -23.83 3.31
C PHE A 116 -0.42 -24.59 2.03
N GLY A 117 0.88 -24.65 1.72
CA GLY A 117 1.37 -25.22 0.47
C GLY A 117 1.09 -24.33 -0.75
N SER A 118 1.16 -24.93 -1.94
CA SER A 118 1.04 -24.22 -3.22
C SER A 118 -0.26 -23.42 -3.38
N ILE A 119 -1.36 -23.90 -2.78
CA ILE A 119 -2.65 -23.19 -2.81
C ILE A 119 -2.59 -21.89 -1.99
N GLY A 120 -1.93 -21.90 -0.83
CA GLY A 120 -1.75 -20.73 0.02
C GLY A 120 -0.92 -19.64 -0.63
N ARG A 121 0.17 -20.04 -1.32
CA ARG A 121 0.97 -19.11 -2.11
C ARG A 121 0.14 -18.41 -3.19
N TYR A 122 -0.64 -19.18 -3.96
CA TYR A 122 -1.49 -18.62 -5.00
C TYR A 122 -2.56 -17.68 -4.43
N MET A 123 -3.24 -18.07 -3.35
CA MET A 123 -4.24 -17.23 -2.70
C MET A 123 -3.66 -15.92 -2.16
N THR A 124 -2.49 -15.99 -1.53
CA THR A 124 -1.83 -14.82 -0.94
C THR A 124 -1.38 -13.84 -2.02
N GLU A 125 -0.72 -14.31 -3.07
CA GLU A 125 -0.34 -13.48 -4.21
C GLU A 125 -1.56 -12.87 -4.91
N LEU A 126 -2.66 -13.61 -5.05
CA LEU A 126 -3.90 -13.09 -5.62
C LEU A 126 -4.51 -11.97 -4.76
N LEU A 127 -4.50 -12.11 -3.44
CA LEU A 127 -4.99 -11.06 -2.53
C LEU A 127 -4.10 -9.82 -2.57
N ILE A 128 -2.77 -9.98 -2.61
CA ILE A 128 -1.83 -8.87 -2.78
C ILE A 128 -2.09 -8.16 -4.12
N LEU A 129 -2.21 -8.91 -5.22
CA LEU A 129 -2.50 -8.37 -6.54
C LEU A 129 -3.83 -7.62 -6.54
N ALA A 130 -4.89 -8.18 -5.96
CA ALA A 130 -6.19 -7.54 -5.88
C ALA A 130 -6.15 -6.24 -5.04
N ALA A 131 -5.41 -6.22 -3.92
CA ALA A 131 -5.29 -5.04 -3.07
C ALA A 131 -4.53 -3.93 -3.81
N GLN A 132 -3.41 -4.29 -4.44
CA GLN A 132 -2.54 -3.35 -5.11
C GLN A 132 -3.12 -2.81 -6.41
N THR A 133 -3.86 -3.63 -7.17
CA THR A 133 -4.60 -3.18 -8.34
C THR A 133 -5.74 -2.24 -7.94
N GLY A 134 -6.46 -2.54 -6.85
CA GLY A 134 -7.48 -1.64 -6.30
C GLY A 134 -6.91 -0.28 -5.89
N GLY A 135 -5.78 -0.28 -5.17
CA GLY A 135 -5.05 0.94 -4.85
C GLY A 135 -4.60 1.69 -6.11
N SER A 136 -4.04 0.99 -7.10
CA SER A 136 -3.57 1.60 -8.35
C SER A 136 -4.69 2.24 -9.17
N ILE A 137 -5.86 1.61 -9.25
CA ILE A 137 -7.06 2.20 -9.88
C ILE A 137 -7.47 3.48 -9.14
N ALA A 138 -7.46 3.47 -7.80
CA ALA A 138 -7.76 4.65 -7.02
C ALA A 138 -6.78 5.81 -7.33
N TYR A 139 -5.48 5.53 -7.42
CA TYR A 139 -4.47 6.51 -7.82
C TYR A 139 -4.74 7.09 -9.23
N LEU A 140 -5.08 6.25 -10.21
CA LEU A 140 -5.40 6.71 -11.57
C LEU A 140 -6.62 7.63 -11.59
N VAL A 141 -7.70 7.25 -10.90
CA VAL A 141 -8.91 8.08 -10.78
C VAL A 141 -8.59 9.42 -10.12
N PHE A 142 -7.78 9.42 -9.05
CA PHE A 142 -7.31 10.65 -8.40
C PHE A 142 -6.54 11.56 -9.36
N ILE A 143 -5.57 11.01 -10.10
CA ILE A 143 -4.76 11.78 -11.06
C ILE A 143 -5.66 12.40 -12.14
N VAL A 144 -6.52 11.60 -12.76
CA VAL A 144 -7.44 12.06 -13.81
C VAL A 144 -8.36 13.17 -13.29
N LEU A 145 -8.93 12.99 -12.11
CA LEU A 145 -9.87 13.94 -11.52
C LEU A 145 -9.20 15.24 -11.08
N LEU A 146 -7.98 15.18 -10.54
CA LEU A 146 -7.16 16.35 -10.25
C LEU A 146 -6.76 17.11 -11.51
N LEU A 147 -6.38 16.39 -12.57
CA LEU A 147 -6.03 16.99 -13.86
C LEU A 147 -7.23 17.65 -14.52
N ILE A 148 -8.38 17.00 -14.58
CA ILE A 148 -9.63 17.59 -15.11
C ILE A 148 -9.95 18.87 -14.34
N CYS A 149 -9.88 18.84 -13.00
CA CYS A 149 -10.13 20.02 -12.18
C CYS A 149 -9.12 21.14 -12.49
N ALA A 150 -7.83 20.82 -12.60
CA ALA A 150 -6.80 21.79 -12.95
C ALA A 150 -7.00 22.37 -14.37
N THR A 151 -7.28 21.55 -15.37
CA THR A 151 -7.42 21.96 -16.78
C THR A 151 -8.73 22.71 -17.05
N PHE A 152 -9.87 22.27 -16.51
CA PHE A 152 -11.14 23.00 -16.66
C PHE A 152 -11.13 24.33 -15.90
N LEU A 153 -10.40 24.43 -14.79
CA LEU A 153 -10.16 25.73 -14.13
C LEU A 153 -9.15 26.62 -14.87
N GLN A 154 -8.21 26.02 -15.60
CA GLN A 154 -7.36 26.73 -16.55
C GLN A 154 -8.10 27.16 -17.83
N TRP A 155 -9.35 26.72 -18.03
CA TRP A 155 -10.23 27.18 -19.10
C TRP A 155 -11.23 28.27 -18.65
N PRO A 156 -10.79 29.48 -18.25
CA PRO A 156 -11.62 30.65 -18.36
C PRO A 156 -11.30 31.33 -19.69
N LEU A 157 -12.26 31.28 -20.63
CA LEU A 157 -12.43 32.36 -21.62
C LEU A 157 -11.17 32.67 -22.46
N SER A 158 -10.78 31.77 -23.38
CA SER A 158 -10.00 32.18 -24.58
C SER A 158 -10.86 32.94 -25.61
N SER A 159 -12.02 33.46 -25.20
CA SER A 159 -12.73 34.52 -25.91
C SER A 159 -13.31 35.45 -24.85
N LYS A 160 -12.92 36.73 -24.93
CA LYS A 160 -13.18 37.84 -23.98
C LYS A 160 -12.23 37.95 -22.79
N ARG A 161 -10.99 38.34 -23.09
CA ARG A 161 -10.20 39.19 -22.18
C ARG A 161 -9.53 40.34 -22.95
N THR A 162 -10.37 41.22 -23.49
CA THR A 162 -10.04 42.64 -23.47
C THR A 162 -10.52 43.16 -22.13
N PHE A 163 -9.68 43.98 -21.49
CA PHE A 163 -9.98 44.91 -20.41
C PHE A 163 -9.48 44.55 -18.98
N LYS A 164 -8.40 45.26 -18.65
CA LYS A 164 -7.90 45.75 -17.35
C LYS A 164 -7.14 44.74 -16.46
N SER A 165 -5.80 44.74 -16.52
CA SER A 165 -4.86 45.68 -15.86
C SER A 165 -4.78 45.38 -14.35
N LEU A 166 -3.85 44.52 -13.93
CA LEU A 166 -2.50 44.85 -13.46
C LEU A 166 -2.54 45.83 -12.25
N THR A 167 -2.37 45.29 -11.03
CA THR A 167 -1.28 45.60 -10.07
C THR A 167 -1.58 44.97 -8.69
N ILE A 168 -0.67 44.11 -8.23
CA ILE A 168 -0.43 43.61 -6.85
C ILE A 168 0.61 44.60 -6.24
N PRO A 169 0.63 45.02 -4.95
CA PRO A 169 1.03 44.11 -3.86
C PRO A 169 0.61 44.40 -2.40
N GLY A 170 0.75 43.37 -1.56
CA GLY A 170 1.20 43.53 -0.18
C GLY A 170 0.17 43.16 0.90
N LYS A 171 0.27 41.92 1.40
CA LYS A 171 0.20 41.53 2.83
C LYS A 171 0.38 40.01 2.95
N GLY A 172 1.64 39.60 2.92
CA GLY A 172 2.08 38.35 3.54
C GLY A 172 2.71 38.68 4.89
N VAL A 173 2.61 37.75 5.83
CA VAL A 173 3.20 37.75 7.19
C VAL A 173 2.40 38.53 8.23
N LEU A 174 1.46 37.85 8.90
CA LEU A 174 1.35 37.81 10.36
C LEU A 174 0.35 36.72 10.79
N LEU A 175 0.65 36.07 11.92
CA LEU A 175 -0.20 35.16 12.72
C LEU A 175 -0.11 33.65 12.40
N MET A 176 1.07 33.12 12.71
CA MET A 176 1.26 31.79 13.25
C MET A 176 1.09 31.92 14.78
N GLY A 177 0.04 31.32 15.37
CA GLY A 177 -0.17 31.27 16.82
C GLY A 177 -1.64 31.22 17.22
N LEU A 178 -2.01 30.20 18.02
CA LEU A 178 -3.34 29.74 18.45
C LEU A 178 -3.99 28.79 17.40
N GLY A 179 -4.08 27.48 17.62
CA GLY A 179 -4.44 26.77 18.85
C GLY A 179 -5.93 26.42 18.78
N ASP A 180 -6.23 25.22 18.28
CA ASP A 180 -7.45 24.42 18.51
C ASP A 180 -8.86 24.95 18.15
N TYR A 181 -9.01 26.09 17.47
CA TYR A 181 -10.36 26.57 17.06
C TYR A 181 -10.61 26.66 15.54
N HIS A 182 -9.58 26.46 14.70
CA HIS A 182 -9.75 26.49 13.23
C HIS A 182 -10.22 25.16 12.61
N LEU A 183 -10.27 24.08 13.39
CA LEU A 183 -10.81 22.79 12.95
C LEU A 183 -12.34 22.70 13.08
N GLN A 184 -13.04 23.76 13.47
CA GLN A 184 -14.51 23.79 13.57
C GLN A 184 -15.16 24.55 12.41
N GLU A 185 -14.52 25.59 11.85
CA GLU A 185 -15.12 26.40 10.77
C GLU A 185 -15.04 25.76 9.38
N GLU A 186 -14.10 24.85 9.13
CA GLU A 186 -14.07 24.06 7.87
C GLU A 186 -15.22 23.03 7.77
N TRP A 187 -15.86 22.65 8.88
CA TRP A 187 -16.99 21.70 8.88
C TRP A 187 -18.31 22.31 8.41
N GLN A 188 -18.45 23.63 8.51
CA GLN A 188 -19.73 24.31 8.27
C GLN A 188 -19.88 24.89 6.86
N SER A 189 -18.81 24.92 6.04
CA SER A 189 -18.90 25.43 4.66
C SER A 189 -19.27 24.39 3.61
N TYR A 190 -19.21 23.09 3.94
CA TYR A 190 -19.56 22.02 3.01
C TYR A 190 -21.03 21.61 3.21
N GLY A 191 -21.91 22.23 2.43
CA GLY A 191 -23.30 21.81 2.30
C GLY A 191 -23.48 20.35 1.84
N ASN A 192 -24.72 19.97 1.55
CA ASN A 192 -25.11 18.58 1.19
C ASN A 192 -24.53 18.04 -0.14
N GLU A 193 -23.61 18.76 -0.82
CA GLU A 193 -22.92 18.33 -2.05
C GLU A 193 -21.40 18.14 -1.83
N THR A 194 -21.01 17.40 -0.79
CA THR A 194 -19.58 17.13 -0.53
C THR A 194 -19.12 15.97 -1.40
N LYS A 195 -18.09 16.20 -2.22
CA LYS A 195 -17.48 15.14 -3.04
C LYS A 195 -16.65 14.19 -2.17
N ASP A 196 -16.56 12.90 -2.54
CA ASP A 196 -15.82 11.85 -1.81
C ASP A 196 -14.33 12.21 -1.54
N ILE A 197 -13.76 13.09 -2.37
CA ILE A 197 -12.37 13.53 -2.30
C ILE A 197 -12.30 14.97 -1.78
N ILE A 198 -11.64 15.19 -0.63
CA ILE A 198 -11.55 16.51 0.00
C ILE A 198 -10.84 17.57 -0.87
N THR A 199 -9.94 17.18 -1.77
CA THR A 199 -9.26 18.15 -2.62
C THR A 199 -10.16 18.76 -3.69
N LEU A 200 -11.28 18.11 -4.02
CA LEU A 200 -12.28 18.63 -4.95
C LEU A 200 -13.25 19.63 -4.32
N ASN A 201 -13.25 19.65 -3.01
CA ASN A 201 -14.11 20.46 -2.18
C ASN A 201 -13.47 21.87 -2.00
N LEU A 202 -12.12 21.99 -2.04
CA LEU A 202 -11.38 23.25 -1.87
C LEU A 202 -11.85 24.40 -2.78
N PRO A 203 -11.91 25.66 -2.28
CA PRO A 203 -12.28 26.83 -3.06
C PRO A 203 -11.27 27.09 -4.18
N ASN A 204 -11.72 27.71 -5.28
CA ASN A 204 -10.90 27.94 -6.47
C ASN A 204 -9.99 29.16 -6.35
N ASN A 205 -8.99 29.08 -5.47
CA ASN A 205 -7.92 30.07 -5.32
C ASN A 205 -6.55 29.50 -5.75
N TRP A 206 -5.56 30.38 -5.92
CA TRP A 206 -4.21 30.01 -6.37
C TRP A 206 -3.53 28.99 -5.45
N SER A 207 -3.80 29.04 -4.14
CA SER A 207 -3.27 28.07 -3.17
C SER A 207 -3.90 26.69 -3.35
N ALA A 208 -5.22 26.59 -3.58
CA ALA A 208 -5.85 25.31 -3.86
C ALA A 208 -5.37 24.71 -5.19
N ILE A 209 -5.12 25.53 -6.21
CA ILE A 209 -4.52 25.06 -7.47
C ILE A 209 -3.10 24.52 -7.22
N ALA A 210 -2.28 25.23 -6.43
CA ALA A 210 -0.95 24.76 -6.06
C ALA A 210 -0.98 23.43 -5.29
N VAL A 211 -1.93 23.26 -4.36
CA VAL A 211 -2.13 21.99 -3.63
C VAL A 211 -2.57 20.87 -4.57
N LYS A 212 -3.53 21.13 -5.48
CA LYS A 212 -4.00 20.15 -6.48
C LYS A 212 -2.87 19.72 -7.42
N ALA A 213 -2.06 20.66 -7.90
CA ALA A 213 -0.91 20.38 -8.75
C ALA A 213 0.19 19.61 -8.01
N GLY A 214 0.54 20.02 -6.79
CA GLY A 214 1.50 19.33 -5.94
C GLY A 214 1.08 17.89 -5.63
N LEU A 215 -0.21 17.68 -5.32
CA LEU A 215 -0.77 16.35 -5.13
C LEU A 215 -0.67 15.53 -6.41
N CYS A 216 -1.05 16.07 -7.58
CA CYS A 216 -0.94 15.36 -8.85
C CYS A 216 0.50 14.89 -9.15
N ILE A 217 1.49 15.74 -8.88
CA ILE A 217 2.92 15.39 -9.03
C ILE A 217 3.31 14.28 -8.06
N ALA A 218 2.91 14.38 -6.78
CA ALA A 218 3.18 13.35 -5.78
C ALA A 218 2.59 11.99 -6.17
N LEU A 219 1.35 11.97 -6.67
CA LEU A 219 0.70 10.74 -7.13
C LEU A 219 1.38 10.15 -8.37
N ALA A 220 1.81 10.99 -9.31
CA ALA A 220 2.54 10.54 -10.49
C ALA A 220 3.86 9.84 -10.13
N PHE A 221 4.57 10.31 -9.09
CA PHE A 221 5.78 9.64 -8.60
C PHE A 221 5.51 8.42 -7.71
N THR A 222 4.37 8.39 -7.01
CA THR A 222 3.98 7.27 -6.15
C THR A 222 3.45 6.08 -6.96
N PHE A 223 2.81 6.34 -8.10
CA PHE A 223 2.19 5.30 -8.92
C PHE A 223 3.15 4.21 -9.42
N PRO A 224 4.36 4.53 -9.97
CA PRO A 224 5.34 3.51 -10.33
C PRO A 224 5.80 2.65 -9.15
N ILE A 225 5.95 3.26 -7.96
CA ILE A 225 6.35 2.56 -6.73
C ILE A 225 5.27 1.55 -6.34
N MET A 226 4.00 1.96 -6.39
CA MET A 226 2.87 1.07 -6.12
C MET A 226 2.70 -0.02 -7.20
N MET A 227 3.13 0.21 -8.43
CA MET A 227 3.07 -0.80 -9.48
C MET A 227 4.14 -1.88 -9.37
N HIS A 228 5.21 -1.67 -8.59
CA HIS A 228 6.31 -2.61 -8.49
C HIS A 228 5.88 -4.02 -8.04
N PRO A 229 5.13 -4.20 -6.93
CA PRO A 229 4.73 -5.53 -6.49
C PRO A 229 3.81 -6.24 -7.49
N ILE A 230 2.97 -5.49 -8.22
CA ILE A 230 2.10 -6.07 -9.26
C ILE A 230 2.95 -6.66 -10.38
N ASN A 231 3.90 -5.87 -10.90
CA ASN A 231 4.74 -6.30 -12.00
C ASN A 231 5.64 -7.46 -11.57
N GLU A 232 6.22 -7.41 -10.37
CA GLU A 232 7.05 -8.48 -9.84
C GLU A 232 6.30 -9.82 -9.76
N ILE A 233 5.09 -9.83 -9.20
CA ILE A 233 4.27 -11.05 -9.13
C ILE A 233 3.89 -11.54 -10.54
N ILE A 234 3.47 -10.65 -11.42
CA ILE A 234 3.07 -11.00 -12.79
C ILE A 234 4.26 -11.53 -13.59
N GLU A 235 5.43 -10.91 -13.48
CA GLU A 235 6.67 -11.34 -14.14
C GLU A 235 7.11 -12.71 -13.62
N THR A 236 7.06 -12.92 -12.31
CA THR A 236 7.36 -14.23 -11.70
C THR A 236 6.43 -15.31 -12.24
N ARG A 237 5.12 -15.03 -12.32
CA ARG A 237 4.13 -15.97 -12.88
C ARG A 237 4.30 -16.18 -14.37
N LEU A 238 4.65 -15.13 -15.12
CA LEU A 238 4.91 -15.21 -16.55
C LEU A 238 6.14 -16.08 -16.81
N LYS A 239 7.24 -15.87 -16.07
CA LYS A 239 8.47 -16.68 -16.16
C LYS A 239 8.26 -18.14 -15.77
N SER A 240 7.39 -18.41 -14.80
CA SER A 240 7.03 -19.77 -14.38
C SER A 240 6.17 -20.51 -15.42
N SER A 241 5.49 -19.80 -16.32
CA SER A 241 4.62 -20.42 -17.32
C SER A 241 5.41 -21.23 -18.34
N ARG A 242 5.08 -22.53 -18.47
CA ARG A 242 5.71 -23.43 -19.45
C ARG A 242 5.63 -22.91 -20.89
N TRP A 243 4.53 -22.23 -21.24
CA TRP A 243 4.37 -21.62 -22.56
C TRP A 243 5.39 -20.49 -22.79
N PHE A 244 5.58 -19.64 -21.78
CA PHE A 244 6.51 -18.52 -21.87
C PHE A 244 7.96 -18.99 -21.85
N GLN A 245 8.29 -20.01 -21.05
CA GLN A 245 9.59 -20.65 -21.09
C GLN A 245 9.91 -21.21 -22.48
N LYS A 246 8.95 -21.90 -23.10
CA LYS A 246 9.10 -22.42 -24.47
C LYS A 246 9.29 -21.30 -25.50
N LEU A 247 8.54 -20.21 -25.36
CA LEU A 247 8.63 -19.07 -26.26
C LEU A 247 9.96 -18.30 -26.08
N SER A 248 10.40 -18.09 -24.84
CA SER A 248 11.67 -17.46 -24.49
C SER A 248 12.86 -18.26 -25.04
N HIS A 249 12.85 -19.59 -24.88
CA HIS A 249 13.90 -20.44 -25.46
C HIS A 249 13.95 -20.39 -26.99
N THR A 250 12.82 -20.11 -27.65
CA THR A 250 12.76 -19.99 -29.11
C THR A 250 13.32 -18.63 -29.59
N PHE A 251 13.20 -17.58 -28.78
CA PHE A 251 13.58 -16.22 -29.14
C PHE A 251 14.22 -15.47 -27.96
N LEU A 252 15.51 -15.16 -28.05
CA LEU A 252 16.26 -14.41 -27.03
C LEU A 252 15.61 -13.05 -26.67
N CYS A 253 14.99 -12.35 -27.64
CA CYS A 253 14.27 -11.10 -27.38
C CYS A 253 12.83 -11.29 -26.86
N ALA A 254 12.26 -12.49 -26.92
CA ALA A 254 10.88 -12.71 -26.49
C ALA A 254 10.72 -12.59 -24.97
N GLU A 255 11.76 -12.89 -24.18
CA GLU A 255 11.73 -12.63 -22.74
C GLU A 255 11.61 -11.13 -22.46
N TRP A 256 12.49 -10.31 -23.04
CA TRP A 256 12.48 -8.86 -22.85
C TRP A 256 11.18 -8.23 -23.35
N LEU A 257 10.74 -8.58 -24.58
CA LEU A 257 9.47 -8.08 -25.13
C LEU A 257 8.26 -8.55 -24.31
N GLY A 258 8.28 -9.79 -23.81
CA GLY A 258 7.21 -10.35 -22.99
C GLY A 258 7.09 -9.64 -21.64
N LEU A 259 8.22 -9.38 -20.98
CA LEU A 259 8.26 -8.64 -19.71
C LEU A 259 7.77 -7.20 -19.89
N HIS A 260 8.34 -6.45 -20.84
CA HIS A 260 7.89 -5.08 -21.10
C HIS A 260 6.44 -5.01 -21.61
N GLY A 261 6.04 -5.97 -22.46
CA GLY A 261 4.67 -6.10 -22.94
C GLY A 261 3.68 -6.36 -21.81
N SER A 262 4.05 -7.21 -20.84
CA SER A 262 3.20 -7.50 -19.66
C SER A 262 2.98 -6.25 -18.80
N ARG A 263 4.02 -5.43 -18.56
CA ARG A 263 3.90 -4.16 -17.83
C ARG A 263 2.95 -3.19 -18.51
N ILE A 264 3.07 -3.02 -19.83
CA ILE A 264 2.19 -2.15 -20.61
C ILE A 264 0.75 -2.69 -20.60
N LEU A 265 0.58 -4.00 -20.76
CA LEU A 265 -0.74 -4.65 -20.73
C LEU A 265 -1.45 -4.42 -19.39
N VAL A 266 -0.73 -4.59 -18.28
CA VAL A 266 -1.26 -4.35 -16.93
C VAL A 266 -1.73 -2.90 -16.77
N LEU A 267 -0.92 -1.93 -17.23
CA LEU A 267 -1.29 -0.52 -17.19
C LEU A 267 -2.53 -0.22 -18.03
N VAL A 268 -2.64 -0.81 -19.23
CA VAL A 268 -3.81 -0.64 -20.11
C VAL A 268 -5.07 -1.23 -19.46
N VAL A 269 -4.98 -2.43 -18.89
CA VAL A 269 -6.11 -3.07 -18.19
C VAL A 269 -6.54 -2.25 -16.99
N LEU A 270 -5.60 -1.74 -16.18
CA LEU A 270 -5.94 -0.93 -15.01
C LEU A 270 -6.57 0.42 -15.39
N SER A 271 -6.10 1.04 -16.47
CA SER A 271 -6.71 2.27 -17.02
C SER A 271 -8.13 2.01 -17.54
N MET A 272 -8.34 0.87 -18.22
CA MET A 272 -9.67 0.44 -18.67
C MET A 272 -10.60 0.20 -17.47
N LEU A 273 -10.15 -0.50 -16.43
CA LEU A 273 -10.95 -0.71 -15.22
C LEU A 273 -11.28 0.62 -14.52
N ALA A 274 -10.34 1.57 -14.49
CA ALA A 274 -10.56 2.88 -13.90
C ALA A 274 -11.65 3.70 -14.61
N SER A 275 -11.79 3.57 -15.94
CA SER A 275 -12.84 4.29 -16.69
C SER A 275 -14.25 3.75 -16.43
N PHE A 276 -14.36 2.51 -15.93
CA PHE A 276 -15.63 1.89 -15.55
C PHE A 276 -16.04 2.13 -14.09
N VAL A 277 -15.32 2.94 -13.31
CA VAL A 277 -15.67 3.22 -11.91
C VAL A 277 -16.61 4.43 -11.85
N PRO A 278 -17.94 4.25 -11.65
CA PRO A 278 -18.89 5.36 -11.64
C PRO A 278 -18.95 6.09 -10.29
N GLY A 279 -18.44 5.48 -9.20
CA GLY A 279 -18.47 6.04 -7.85
C GLY A 279 -17.20 5.67 -7.09
N PHE A 280 -16.30 6.64 -6.95
CA PHE A 280 -14.98 6.44 -6.33
C PHE A 280 -15.08 5.97 -4.88
N GLY A 281 -15.94 6.61 -4.06
CA GLY A 281 -16.14 6.21 -2.67
C GLY A 281 -16.65 4.78 -2.52
N ASN A 282 -17.58 4.35 -3.37
CA ASN A 282 -18.11 2.98 -3.38
C ASN A 282 -17.03 1.95 -3.74
N PHE A 283 -16.20 2.27 -4.74
CA PHE A 283 -15.08 1.41 -5.15
C PHE A 283 -14.03 1.26 -4.05
N VAL A 284 -13.59 2.38 -3.45
CA VAL A 284 -12.58 2.35 -2.38
C VAL A 284 -13.13 1.65 -1.13
N SER A 285 -14.39 1.88 -0.78
CA SER A 285 -15.05 1.18 0.32
C SER A 285 -15.14 -0.33 0.06
N PHE A 286 -15.46 -0.74 -1.17
CA PHE A 286 -15.50 -2.16 -1.57
C PHE A 286 -14.12 -2.80 -1.45
N VAL A 287 -13.10 -2.25 -2.11
CA VAL A 287 -11.73 -2.80 -2.10
C VAL A 287 -11.17 -2.85 -0.68
N GLY A 288 -11.38 -1.80 0.12
CA GLY A 288 -10.89 -1.72 1.49
C GLY A 288 -11.56 -2.69 2.45
N SER A 289 -12.89 -2.79 2.40
CA SER A 289 -13.65 -3.69 3.29
C SER A 289 -13.48 -5.17 2.93
N THR A 290 -13.21 -5.49 1.67
CA THR A 290 -13.07 -6.87 1.19
C THR A 290 -11.60 -7.28 1.15
N VAL A 291 -10.89 -6.88 0.10
CA VAL A 291 -9.54 -7.36 -0.20
C VAL A 291 -8.55 -6.95 0.87
N CYS A 292 -8.57 -5.67 1.30
CA CYS A 292 -7.63 -5.21 2.31
C CYS A 292 -7.92 -5.82 3.70
N ALA A 293 -9.19 -6.07 4.06
CA ALA A 293 -9.54 -6.75 5.31
C ALA A 293 -9.07 -8.21 5.31
N LEU A 294 -9.23 -8.92 4.18
CA LEU A 294 -8.72 -10.29 4.02
C LEU A 294 -7.18 -10.32 4.14
N LEU A 295 -6.49 -9.41 3.46
CA LEU A 295 -5.04 -9.34 3.45
C LEU A 295 -4.44 -8.90 4.80
N SER A 296 -5.08 -7.95 5.49
CA SER A 296 -4.51 -7.28 6.67
C SER A 296 -4.94 -7.91 7.99
N PHE A 297 -6.08 -8.61 8.03
CA PHE A 297 -6.60 -9.24 9.25
C PHE A 297 -6.66 -10.75 9.15
N VAL A 298 -7.35 -11.27 8.13
CA VAL A 298 -7.60 -12.72 8.02
C VAL A 298 -6.31 -13.48 7.77
N LEU A 299 -5.53 -13.05 6.79
CA LEU A 299 -4.36 -13.79 6.33
C LEU A 299 -3.21 -13.85 7.36
N PRO A 300 -2.84 -12.76 8.07
CA PRO A 300 -1.87 -12.80 9.18
C PRO A 300 -2.28 -13.77 10.29
N ALA A 301 -3.56 -13.71 10.70
CA ALA A 301 -4.09 -14.57 11.76
C ALA A 301 -4.14 -16.04 11.33
N MET A 302 -4.48 -16.31 10.06
CA MET A 302 -4.46 -17.65 9.50
C MET A 302 -3.04 -18.24 9.49
N PHE A 303 -2.02 -17.47 9.08
CA PHE A 303 -0.63 -17.92 9.13
C PHE A 303 -0.15 -18.22 10.54
N HIS A 304 -0.50 -17.36 11.49
CA HIS A 304 -0.13 -17.56 12.88
C HIS A 304 -0.78 -18.82 13.47
N LEU A 305 -2.06 -19.07 13.15
CA LEU A 305 -2.77 -20.30 13.56
C LEU A 305 -2.19 -21.57 12.94
N THR A 306 -1.67 -21.52 11.71
CA THR A 306 -1.10 -22.70 11.05
C THR A 306 0.33 -22.98 11.47
N ILE A 307 1.19 -21.96 11.54
CA ILE A 307 2.61 -22.13 11.82
C ILE A 307 2.83 -22.34 13.32
N LEU A 308 2.29 -21.46 14.16
CA LEU A 308 2.48 -21.52 15.62
C LEU A 308 1.34 -22.24 16.35
N GLY A 309 0.41 -22.86 15.62
CA GLY A 309 -0.83 -23.43 16.14
C GLY A 309 -0.66 -24.34 17.36
N SER A 310 0.36 -25.20 17.35
CA SER A 310 0.66 -26.19 18.39
C SER A 310 1.23 -25.58 19.68
N GLU A 311 2.01 -24.50 19.57
CA GLU A 311 2.74 -23.88 20.69
C GLU A 311 1.93 -22.77 21.40
N MET A 312 0.77 -22.40 20.84
CA MET A 312 0.01 -21.24 21.28
C MET A 312 -0.77 -21.41 22.58
N ARG A 313 -0.80 -20.32 23.36
CA ARG A 313 -1.73 -20.17 24.51
C ARG A 313 -3.17 -20.03 24.01
N PHE A 314 -4.12 -20.54 24.80
CA PHE A 314 -5.53 -20.50 24.41
C PHE A 314 -6.08 -19.09 24.16
N TRP A 315 -5.61 -18.08 24.92
CA TRP A 315 -6.03 -16.69 24.74
C TRP A 315 -5.62 -16.11 23.38
N GLN A 316 -4.40 -16.39 22.93
CA GLN A 316 -3.91 -15.95 21.61
C GLN A 316 -4.72 -16.61 20.50
N ARG A 317 -4.96 -17.93 20.62
CA ARG A 317 -5.81 -18.66 19.69
C ARG A 317 -7.22 -18.06 19.58
N ILE A 318 -7.84 -17.70 20.71
CA ILE A 318 -9.16 -17.05 20.71
C ILE A 318 -9.08 -15.68 20.02
N LEU A 319 -8.06 -14.87 20.31
CA LEU A 319 -7.88 -13.56 19.68
C LEU A 319 -7.73 -13.66 18.16
N ASP A 320 -6.95 -14.62 17.68
CA ASP A 320 -6.73 -14.82 16.25
C ASP A 320 -8.03 -15.26 15.54
N TYR A 321 -8.79 -16.18 16.13
CA TYR A 321 -10.12 -16.53 15.62
C TYR A 321 -11.10 -15.35 15.62
N CYS A 322 -11.07 -14.51 16.66
CA CYS A 322 -11.87 -13.29 16.71
C CYS A 322 -11.51 -12.34 15.57
N ILE A 323 -10.21 -12.13 15.29
CA ILE A 323 -9.74 -11.27 14.20
C ILE A 323 -10.17 -11.82 12.84
N ILE A 324 -10.06 -13.12 12.62
CA ILE A 324 -10.53 -13.77 11.39
C ILE A 324 -12.02 -13.55 11.20
N LEU A 325 -12.83 -13.77 12.25
CA LEU A 325 -14.27 -13.60 12.18
C LEU A 325 -14.66 -12.14 11.89
N VAL A 326 -14.00 -11.18 12.55
CA VAL A 326 -14.21 -9.74 12.29
C VAL A 326 -13.81 -9.36 10.87
N GLY A 327 -12.66 -9.82 10.38
CA GLY A 327 -12.20 -9.57 9.02
C GLY A 327 -13.14 -10.14 7.96
N LEU A 328 -13.63 -11.36 8.14
CA LEU A 328 -14.62 -11.98 7.26
C LEU A 328 -15.98 -11.27 7.33
N ALA A 329 -16.41 -10.82 8.51
CA ALA A 329 -17.63 -10.05 8.66
C ALA A 329 -17.55 -8.71 7.90
N PHE A 330 -16.41 -8.00 7.98
CA PHE A 330 -16.19 -6.78 7.19
C PHE A 330 -16.21 -7.05 5.69
N ALA A 331 -15.55 -8.11 5.23
CA ALA A 331 -15.53 -8.48 3.81
C ALA A 331 -16.93 -8.87 3.31
N GLY A 332 -17.69 -9.65 4.09
CA GLY A 332 -19.06 -10.02 3.76
C GLY A 332 -19.97 -8.79 3.70
N TYR A 333 -19.96 -7.97 4.75
CA TYR A 333 -20.78 -6.76 4.84
C TYR A 333 -20.47 -5.76 3.72
N GLY A 334 -19.18 -5.53 3.44
CA GLY A 334 -18.72 -4.66 2.35
C GLY A 334 -19.22 -5.12 0.99
N THR A 335 -19.08 -6.41 0.69
CA THR A 335 -19.55 -7.00 -0.57
C THR A 335 -21.06 -6.87 -0.72
N LEU A 336 -21.84 -7.17 0.32
CA LEU A 336 -23.30 -7.09 0.29
C LEU A 336 -23.81 -5.66 0.07
N ASN A 337 -23.18 -4.68 0.73
CA ASN A 337 -23.52 -3.27 0.56
C ASN A 337 -23.23 -2.78 -0.85
N THR A 338 -22.09 -3.18 -1.42
CA THR A 338 -21.74 -2.81 -2.80
C THR A 338 -22.72 -3.41 -3.79
N ILE A 339 -23.06 -4.71 -3.67
CA ILE A 339 -24.02 -5.37 -4.55
C ILE A 339 -25.41 -4.72 -4.46
N SER A 340 -25.88 -4.46 -3.24
CA SER A 340 -27.18 -3.83 -3.01
C SER A 340 -27.23 -2.40 -3.57
N GLY A 341 -26.12 -1.67 -3.48
CA GLY A 341 -25.99 -0.33 -4.06
C GLY A 341 -26.02 -0.30 -5.60
N TYR A 342 -25.52 -1.36 -6.26
CA TYR A 342 -25.64 -1.51 -7.72
C TYR A 342 -27.05 -1.92 -8.15
N SER A 343 -27.77 -2.72 -7.34
CA SER A 343 -29.14 -3.15 -7.67
C SER A 343 -30.19 -2.03 -7.52
N SER A 344 -29.86 -0.93 -6.85
CA SER A 344 -30.79 0.17 -6.56
C SER A 344 -30.64 1.38 -7.49
N ASN A 345 -29.70 1.38 -8.43
CA ASN A 345 -29.49 2.42 -9.45
C ASN A 345 -29.91 1.92 -10.84
#